data_AF-A0A1J5E8P3-F1
#
_entry.id   AF-A0A1J5E8P3-F1
#
_cell.length_a   1.000
_cell.length_b   1.000
_cell.length_c   1.000
_cell.angle_alpha   90.00
_cell.angle_beta   90.00
_cell.angle_gamma   90.00
#
_symmetry.space_group_name_H-M   'P 1'
#
loop_
_entity.id
_entity.type
_entity.pdbx_description
1 polymer ?
#
loop_
_entity_poly.entity_id
_entity_poly.type
_entity_poly.pdbx_seq_one_letter_code
_entity_poly.pdbx_strand_id
1 'polypeptide(L)'
;MFSISEIIDLAIQIETNGEDTYRKGASQTRDPSIASLLRWLADQEKEHIEWFRNLKSRVDAGPVTAQLDDAAHEILRSVLGDQTFSLADAEVSKQDNVIELLKVSLEYEKDTIVFYEMIMEFVEDEETKGHLGAIVLEEENHVKALRDYLDGTERMVRIDENGGI
;
A
#
# COMPACT_ATOMS: atom_id res chain seq x y z
N MET A 1 -1.84 -17.38 -17.76
CA MET A 1 -3.16 -16.75 -17.61
C MET A 1 -3.46 -16.62 -16.12
N PHE A 2 -3.86 -15.44 -15.71
CA PHE A 2 -4.13 -14.93 -14.37
C PHE A 2 -5.62 -14.66 -14.45
N SER A 3 -6.36 -15.25 -13.54
CA SER A 3 -7.76 -15.00 -13.32
C SER A 3 -7.92 -13.72 -12.50
N ILE A 4 -9.11 -13.13 -12.55
CA ILE A 4 -9.49 -12.06 -11.61
C ILE A 4 -9.24 -12.49 -10.16
N SER A 5 -9.44 -13.78 -9.83
CA SER A 5 -9.20 -14.32 -8.49
C SER A 5 -7.72 -14.22 -8.07
N GLU A 6 -6.77 -14.41 -9.01
CA GLU A 6 -5.33 -14.25 -8.74
C GLU A 6 -4.92 -12.78 -8.61
N ILE A 7 -5.55 -11.86 -9.35
CA ILE A 7 -5.37 -10.41 -9.13
C ILE A 7 -5.81 -10.04 -7.71
N ILE A 8 -6.97 -10.54 -7.27
CA ILE A 8 -7.49 -10.24 -5.94
C ILE A 8 -6.58 -10.83 -4.86
N ASP A 9 -6.04 -12.05 -5.06
CA ASP A 9 -5.08 -12.64 -4.12
C ASP A 9 -3.83 -11.79 -3.96
N LEU A 10 -3.37 -11.20 -5.07
CA LEU A 10 -2.24 -10.29 -5.06
C LEU A 10 -2.56 -8.97 -4.35
N ALA A 11 -3.73 -8.38 -4.59
CA ALA A 11 -4.17 -7.20 -3.84
C ALA A 11 -4.22 -7.49 -2.33
N ILE A 12 -4.78 -8.63 -1.92
CA ILE A 12 -4.77 -9.07 -0.52
C ILE A 12 -3.33 -9.18 0.01
N GLN A 13 -2.40 -9.71 -0.78
CA GLN A 13 -1.00 -9.84 -0.37
C GLN A 13 -0.31 -8.48 -0.21
N ILE A 14 -0.54 -7.54 -1.12
CA ILE A 14 -0.01 -6.16 -1.04
C ILE A 14 -0.49 -5.52 0.26
N GLU A 15 -1.81 -5.51 0.48
CA GLU A 15 -2.40 -4.90 1.68
C GLU A 15 -1.93 -5.59 2.98
N THR A 16 -1.78 -6.93 2.96
CA THR A 16 -1.25 -7.68 4.12
C THR A 16 0.19 -7.30 4.42
N ASN A 17 1.04 -7.14 3.39
CA ASN A 17 2.42 -6.71 3.56
C ASN A 17 2.51 -5.29 4.15
N GLY A 18 1.64 -4.38 3.69
CA GLY A 18 1.47 -3.04 4.25
C GLY A 18 1.08 -3.08 5.72
N GLU A 19 -0.01 -3.78 6.05
CA GLU A 19 -0.51 -3.91 7.44
C GLU A 19 0.56 -4.44 8.39
N ASP A 20 1.22 -5.54 8.03
CA ASP A 20 2.26 -6.17 8.84
C ASP A 20 3.44 -5.23 9.06
N THR A 21 3.88 -4.54 7.99
CA THR A 21 5.01 -3.60 8.06
C THR A 21 4.68 -2.43 8.98
N TYR A 22 3.51 -1.84 8.83
CA TYR A 22 3.06 -0.71 9.63
C TYR A 22 2.83 -1.08 11.08
N ARG A 23 2.20 -2.23 11.34
CA ARG A 23 2.01 -2.76 12.70
C ARG A 23 3.35 -3.02 13.38
N LYS A 24 4.30 -3.62 12.67
CA LYS A 24 5.67 -3.88 13.15
C LYS A 24 6.41 -2.57 13.44
N GLY A 25 6.42 -1.63 12.49
CA GLY A 25 7.06 -0.33 12.65
C GLY A 25 6.51 0.47 13.82
N ALA A 26 5.18 0.47 14.00
CA ALA A 26 4.52 1.12 15.13
C ALA A 26 4.90 0.54 16.50
N SER A 27 5.30 -0.73 16.56
CA SER A 27 5.75 -1.41 17.78
C SER A 27 7.22 -1.16 18.12
N GLN A 28 8.03 -0.81 17.11
CA GLN A 28 9.48 -0.65 17.22
C GLN A 28 9.93 0.81 17.39
N THR A 29 9.17 1.76 16.84
CA THR A 29 9.50 3.17 16.94
C THR A 29 9.34 3.71 18.37
N ARG A 30 10.21 4.66 18.75
CA ARG A 30 10.14 5.38 20.02
C ARG A 30 9.39 6.70 19.92
N ASP A 31 9.10 7.16 18.71
CA ASP A 31 8.37 8.40 18.47
C ASP A 31 6.86 8.13 18.50
N PRO A 32 6.11 8.70 19.47
CA PRO A 32 4.67 8.48 19.58
C PRO A 32 3.88 8.96 18.36
N SER A 33 4.34 10.02 17.68
CA SER A 33 3.64 10.58 16.51
C SER A 33 3.72 9.63 15.32
N ILE A 34 4.90 9.06 15.08
CA ILE A 34 5.14 8.06 14.04
C ILE A 34 4.43 6.75 14.39
N ALA A 35 4.45 6.34 15.66
CA ALA A 35 3.68 5.16 16.09
C ALA A 35 2.18 5.33 15.82
N SER A 36 1.63 6.52 16.02
CA SER A 36 0.23 6.83 15.72
C SER A 36 -0.07 6.82 14.23
N LEU A 37 0.79 7.41 13.40
CA LEU A 37 0.66 7.37 11.93
C LEU A 37 0.64 5.93 11.42
N LEU A 38 1.64 5.13 11.81
CA LEU A 38 1.77 3.75 11.35
C LEU A 38 0.62 2.86 11.84
N ARG A 39 0.07 3.09 13.04
CA ARG A 39 -1.14 2.36 13.47
C ARG A 39 -2.36 2.71 12.63
N TRP A 40 -2.52 3.99 12.31
CA TRP A 40 -3.62 4.43 11.45
C TRP A 40 -3.52 3.77 10.07
N LEU A 41 -2.36 3.82 9.41
CA LEU A 41 -2.13 3.13 8.13
C LEU A 41 -2.44 1.63 8.23
N ALA A 42 -1.89 0.94 9.24
CA ALA A 42 -2.16 -0.49 9.46
C ALA A 42 -3.65 -0.82 9.64
N ASP A 43 -4.41 0.07 10.26
CA ASP A 43 -5.84 -0.12 10.44
C ASP A 43 -6.62 0.13 9.14
N GLN A 44 -6.17 1.03 8.26
CA GLN A 44 -6.72 1.22 6.91
C GLN A 44 -6.43 0.03 6.00
N GLU A 45 -5.18 -0.47 5.94
CA GLU A 45 -4.87 -1.65 5.10
C GLU A 45 -5.69 -2.87 5.52
N LYS A 46 -5.96 -3.01 6.81
CA LYS A 46 -6.83 -4.08 7.29
C LYS A 46 -8.24 -3.99 6.72
N GLU A 47 -8.80 -2.79 6.61
CA GLU A 47 -10.12 -2.57 6.00
C GLU A 47 -10.09 -2.92 4.50
N HIS A 48 -9.01 -2.57 3.78
CA HIS A 48 -8.79 -2.97 2.39
C HIS A 48 -8.71 -4.50 2.22
N ILE A 49 -7.93 -5.19 3.06
CA ILE A 49 -7.83 -6.67 3.08
C ILE A 49 -9.21 -7.30 3.22
N GLU A 50 -10.00 -6.82 4.17
CA GLU A 50 -11.34 -7.35 4.42
C GLU A 50 -12.26 -7.15 3.21
N TRP A 51 -12.18 -5.99 2.55
CA TRP A 51 -12.91 -5.72 1.32
C TRP A 51 -12.49 -6.66 0.18
N PHE A 52 -11.20 -6.80 -0.10
CA PHE A 52 -10.71 -7.69 -1.17
C PHE A 52 -11.06 -9.16 -0.90
N ARG A 53 -11.02 -9.63 0.35
CA ARG A 53 -11.48 -10.99 0.72
C ARG A 53 -12.96 -11.19 0.42
N ASN A 54 -13.79 -10.19 0.71
CA ASN A 54 -15.21 -10.24 0.38
C ASN A 54 -15.43 -10.24 -1.13
N LEU A 55 -14.69 -9.42 -1.88
CA LEU A 55 -14.73 -9.40 -3.34
C LEU A 55 -14.34 -10.78 -3.92
N LYS A 56 -13.27 -11.39 -3.43
CA LYS A 56 -12.85 -12.75 -3.83
C LYS A 56 -13.99 -13.76 -3.65
N SER A 57 -14.66 -13.74 -2.50
CA SER A 57 -15.77 -14.66 -2.23
C SER A 57 -16.93 -14.51 -3.21
N ARG A 58 -17.22 -13.28 -3.67
CA ARG A 58 -18.24 -12.99 -4.70
C ARG A 58 -17.80 -13.51 -6.06
N VAL A 59 -16.55 -13.29 -6.43
CA VAL A 59 -15.96 -13.72 -7.72
C VAL A 59 -15.92 -15.25 -7.81
N ASP A 60 -15.46 -15.93 -6.76
CA ASP A 60 -15.37 -17.39 -6.73
C ASP A 60 -16.75 -18.08 -6.72
N ALA A 61 -17.81 -17.38 -6.28
CA ALA A 61 -19.19 -17.88 -6.28
C ALA A 61 -19.95 -17.64 -7.60
N GLY A 62 -19.42 -16.83 -8.53
CA GLY A 62 -20.04 -16.50 -9.81
C GLY A 62 -19.72 -17.50 -10.93
N PRO A 63 -20.58 -17.65 -11.97
CA PRO A 63 -20.38 -18.64 -13.04
C PRO A 63 -19.35 -18.29 -14.11
N VAL A 64 -18.47 -17.30 -13.92
CA VAL A 64 -17.46 -16.92 -14.93
C VAL A 64 -16.17 -16.49 -14.24
N THR A 65 -15.10 -17.29 -14.39
CA THR A 65 -13.73 -16.78 -14.27
C THR A 65 -13.49 -15.87 -15.47
N ALA A 66 -13.65 -14.56 -15.30
CA ALA A 66 -13.18 -13.62 -16.31
C ALA A 66 -11.65 -13.82 -16.42
N GLN A 67 -11.23 -14.21 -17.62
CA GLN A 67 -9.83 -14.43 -17.96
C GLN A 67 -9.31 -13.14 -18.57
N LEU A 68 -8.21 -12.66 -18.03
CA LEU A 68 -7.48 -11.53 -18.61
C LEU A 68 -6.91 -11.92 -19.97
N ASP A 69 -6.84 -10.97 -20.90
CA ASP A 69 -6.16 -11.15 -22.17
C ASP A 69 -4.62 -11.09 -22.02
N ASP A 70 -3.91 -11.44 -23.09
CA ASP A 70 -2.43 -11.50 -23.07
C ASP A 70 -1.78 -10.12 -22.83
N ALA A 71 -2.48 -9.02 -23.14
CA ALA A 71 -1.97 -7.67 -22.91
C ALA A 71 -2.04 -7.30 -21.41
N ALA A 72 -3.17 -7.57 -20.77
CA ALA A 72 -3.33 -7.44 -19.31
C ALA A 72 -2.30 -8.29 -18.54
N HIS A 73 -1.98 -9.48 -19.08
CA HIS A 73 -0.94 -10.37 -18.57
C HIS A 73 0.45 -9.75 -18.54
N GLU A 74 0.85 -9.12 -19.64
CA GLU A 74 2.17 -8.53 -19.78
C GLU A 74 2.34 -7.29 -18.91
N ILE A 75 1.27 -6.49 -18.79
CA ILE A 75 1.25 -5.31 -17.91
C ILE A 75 1.33 -5.74 -16.44
N LEU A 76 0.53 -6.72 -16.00
CA LEU A 76 0.61 -7.27 -14.64
C LEU A 76 2.02 -7.77 -14.32
N ARG A 77 2.65 -8.52 -15.22
CA ARG A 77 4.04 -8.98 -15.04
C ARG A 77 5.05 -7.84 -14.97
N SER A 78 4.85 -6.77 -15.73
CA SER A 78 5.73 -5.60 -15.71
C SER A 78 5.63 -4.84 -14.38
N VAL A 79 4.43 -4.74 -13.81
CA VAL A 79 4.21 -4.11 -12.50
C VAL A 79 4.70 -5.01 -11.37
N LEU A 80 4.48 -6.32 -11.49
CA LEU A 80 4.86 -7.35 -10.51
C LEU A 80 6.27 -7.91 -10.68
N GLY A 81 7.20 -7.14 -11.25
CA GLY A 81 8.61 -7.52 -11.22
C GLY A 81 9.03 -7.96 -9.81
N ASP A 82 10.07 -8.80 -9.70
CA ASP A 82 10.42 -9.61 -8.50
C ASP A 82 10.50 -8.87 -7.14
N GLN A 83 10.37 -7.54 -7.07
CA GLN A 83 10.61 -6.73 -5.87
C GLN A 83 9.59 -5.59 -5.61
N THR A 84 8.60 -5.32 -6.48
CA THR A 84 7.80 -4.07 -6.45
C THR A 84 6.94 -3.91 -5.17
N PHE A 85 6.55 -5.00 -4.52
CA PHE A 85 5.71 -4.94 -3.30
C PHE A 85 6.37 -5.59 -2.07
N SER A 86 7.71 -5.54 -2.01
CA SER A 86 8.47 -5.96 -0.84
C SER A 86 8.87 -4.75 -0.01
N LEU A 87 8.14 -4.50 1.09
CA LEU A 87 8.63 -3.63 2.15
C LEU A 87 9.80 -4.35 2.82
N ALA A 88 11.02 -3.82 2.68
CA ALA A 88 12.20 -4.42 3.30
C ALA A 88 12.01 -4.50 4.83
N ASP A 89 12.56 -5.55 5.46
CA ASP A 89 12.61 -5.73 6.90
C ASP A 89 13.55 -4.69 7.55
N ALA A 90 13.20 -3.40 7.47
CA ALA A 90 13.96 -2.33 8.09
C ALA A 90 13.79 -2.42 9.62
N GLU A 91 14.89 -2.58 10.36
CA GLU A 91 14.87 -2.52 11.82
C GLU A 91 14.57 -1.07 12.27
N VAL A 92 13.37 -0.75 12.73
CA VAL A 92 12.93 0.64 13.00
C VAL A 92 13.44 1.20 14.35
N SER A 93 14.55 0.66 14.88
CA SER A 93 15.05 0.99 16.23
C SER A 93 15.84 2.31 16.33
N LYS A 94 16.22 2.91 15.20
CA LYS A 94 16.97 4.18 15.11
C LYS A 94 16.20 5.20 14.26
N GLN A 95 16.42 6.50 14.51
CA GLN A 95 15.76 7.59 13.75
C GLN A 95 16.07 7.55 12.24
N ASP A 96 17.31 7.26 11.84
CA ASP A 96 17.66 7.10 10.42
C ASP A 96 16.82 6.00 9.75
N ASN A 97 16.54 4.93 10.49
CA ASN A 97 15.75 3.80 10.03
C ASN A 97 14.24 4.14 9.93
N VAL A 98 13.78 5.18 10.63
CA VAL A 98 12.41 5.67 10.55
C VAL A 98 12.21 6.54 9.31
N ILE A 99 13.16 7.42 8.99
CA ILE A 99 13.11 8.23 7.76
C ILE A 99 13.17 7.31 6.54
N GLU A 100 14.03 6.29 6.58
CA GLU A 100 14.11 5.27 5.53
C GLU A 100 12.78 4.51 5.39
N LEU A 101 12.19 4.04 6.50
CA LEU A 101 10.88 3.40 6.49
C LEU A 101 9.83 4.29 5.81
N LEU A 102 9.71 5.56 6.22
CA LEU A 102 8.71 6.48 5.64
C LEU A 102 8.93 6.70 4.15
N LYS A 103 10.17 6.76 3.68
CA LYS A 103 10.49 6.89 2.25
C LYS A 103 10.10 5.64 1.46
N VAL A 104 10.40 4.46 2.01
CA VAL A 104 10.03 3.18 1.40
C VAL A 104 8.51 3.02 1.37
N SER A 105 7.82 3.33 2.47
CA SER A 105 6.35 3.32 2.54
C SER A 105 5.72 4.31 1.56
N LEU A 106 6.30 5.49 1.38
CA LEU A 106 5.79 6.47 0.42
C LEU A 106 5.84 5.96 -1.02
N GLU A 107 6.89 5.26 -1.43
CA GLU A 107 6.94 4.64 -2.76
C GLU A 107 6.02 3.43 -2.84
N TYR A 108 5.90 2.65 -1.76
CA TYR A 108 4.99 1.51 -1.68
C TYR A 108 3.54 1.91 -1.98
N GLU A 109 3.00 2.94 -1.32
CA GLU A 109 1.62 3.37 -1.58
C GLU A 109 1.42 3.92 -2.98
N LYS A 110 2.43 4.57 -3.57
CA LYS A 110 2.34 5.02 -4.96
C LYS A 110 2.27 3.84 -5.93
N ASP A 111 3.07 2.81 -5.69
CA ASP A 111 3.05 1.60 -6.51
C ASP A 111 1.72 0.85 -6.34
N THR A 112 1.15 0.84 -5.12
CA THR A 112 -0.19 0.30 -4.84
C THR A 112 -1.28 1.05 -5.61
N ILE A 113 -1.24 2.40 -5.64
CA ILE A 113 -2.16 3.22 -6.44
C ILE A 113 -2.10 2.83 -7.93
N VAL A 114 -0.89 2.79 -8.50
CA VAL A 114 -0.69 2.45 -9.92
C VAL A 114 -1.23 1.05 -10.22
N PHE A 115 -1.03 0.11 -9.30
CA PHE A 115 -1.56 -1.24 -9.42
C PHE A 115 -3.10 -1.27 -9.44
N TYR A 116 -3.77 -0.51 -8.57
CA TYR A 116 -5.24 -0.44 -8.56
C TYR A 116 -5.81 0.31 -9.75
N GLU A 117 -5.19 1.40 -10.19
CA GLU A 117 -5.54 2.09 -11.43
C GLU A 117 -5.51 1.14 -12.64
N MET A 118 -4.45 0.34 -12.74
CA MET A 118 -4.33 -0.67 -13.79
C MET A 118 -5.43 -1.73 -13.68
N ILE A 119 -5.75 -2.25 -12.49
CA ILE A 119 -6.79 -3.27 -12.33
C ILE A 119 -8.17 -2.73 -12.74
N MET A 120 -8.47 -1.47 -12.43
CA MET A 120 -9.77 -0.86 -12.76
C MET A 120 -10.06 -0.88 -14.28
N GLU A 121 -9.04 -0.84 -15.14
CA GLU A 121 -9.18 -0.96 -16.60
C GLU A 121 -9.75 -2.32 -17.04
N PHE A 122 -9.59 -3.36 -16.22
CA PHE A 122 -10.02 -4.73 -16.52
C PHE A 122 -11.30 -5.16 -15.80
N VAL A 123 -11.82 -4.32 -14.89
CA VAL A 123 -13.04 -4.62 -14.13
C VAL A 123 -14.25 -4.05 -14.90
N GLU A 124 -15.20 -4.88 -15.30
CA GLU A 124 -16.44 -4.39 -15.95
C GLU A 124 -17.53 -4.01 -14.93
N ASP A 125 -17.48 -4.57 -13.73
CA ASP A 125 -18.48 -4.32 -12.69
C ASP A 125 -18.33 -2.92 -12.09
N GLU A 126 -19.31 -2.04 -12.35
CA GLU A 126 -19.29 -0.64 -11.93
C GLU A 126 -19.31 -0.47 -10.40
N GLU A 127 -19.93 -1.41 -9.66
CA GLU A 127 -19.91 -1.39 -8.18
C GLU A 127 -18.48 -1.64 -7.65
N THR A 128 -17.80 -2.65 -8.21
CA THR A 128 -16.41 -2.98 -7.88
C THR A 128 -15.45 -1.86 -8.29
N LYS A 129 -15.61 -1.30 -9.50
CA LYS A 129 -14.85 -0.12 -9.96
C LYS A 129 -15.02 1.07 -9.01
N GLY A 130 -16.25 1.35 -8.59
CA GLY A 130 -16.54 2.46 -7.67
C GLY A 130 -15.84 2.30 -6.31
N HIS A 131 -15.76 1.08 -5.78
CA HIS A 131 -15.04 0.81 -4.54
C HIS A 131 -13.51 0.83 -4.72
N LEU A 132 -12.98 0.29 -5.82
CA LEU A 132 -11.55 0.42 -6.15
C LEU A 132 -11.14 1.89 -6.24
N GLY A 133 -11.97 2.73 -6.85
CA GLY A 133 -11.74 4.17 -6.89
C GLY A 133 -11.75 4.83 -5.50
N ALA A 134 -12.55 4.32 -4.56
CA ALA A 134 -12.53 4.79 -3.17
C ALA A 134 -11.23 4.41 -2.46
N ILE A 135 -10.77 3.16 -2.62
CA ILE A 135 -9.48 2.69 -2.08
C ILE A 135 -8.32 3.51 -2.67
N VAL A 136 -8.31 3.77 -3.98
CA VAL A 136 -7.28 4.63 -4.60
C VAL A 136 -7.21 6.02 -3.95
N LEU A 137 -8.36 6.63 -3.64
CA LEU A 137 -8.39 7.92 -2.94
C LEU A 137 -7.89 7.81 -1.48
N GLU A 138 -8.12 6.67 -0.82
CA GLU A 138 -7.59 6.39 0.52
C GLU A 138 -6.05 6.25 0.47
N GLU A 139 -5.50 5.53 -0.52
CA GLU A 139 -4.05 5.44 -0.74
C GLU A 139 -3.40 6.79 -1.06
N GLU A 140 -4.06 7.65 -1.84
CA GLU A 140 -3.58 9.02 -2.07
C GLU A 140 -3.48 9.82 -0.75
N ASN A 141 -4.40 9.56 0.19
CA ASN A 141 -4.35 10.15 1.53
C ASN A 141 -3.21 9.54 2.36
N HIS A 142 -2.92 8.25 2.23
CA HIS A 142 -1.75 7.60 2.85
C HIS A 142 -0.45 8.28 2.37
N VAL A 143 -0.27 8.39 1.05
CA VAL A 143 0.86 9.08 0.40
C VAL A 143 1.02 10.50 0.94
N LYS A 144 -0.08 11.25 1.05
CA LYS A 144 -0.07 12.61 1.56
C LYS A 144 0.35 12.66 3.03
N ALA A 145 -0.21 11.80 3.88
CA ALA A 145 0.11 11.75 5.30
C ALA A 145 1.59 11.39 5.55
N LEU A 146 2.11 10.40 4.80
CA LEU A 146 3.52 10.02 4.82
C LEU A 146 4.43 11.18 4.40
N ARG A 147 4.10 11.88 3.32
CA ARG A 147 4.86 13.05 2.84
C ARG A 147 4.86 14.19 3.84
N ASP A 148 3.70 14.52 4.42
CA ASP A 148 3.57 15.62 5.40
C ASP A 148 4.45 15.36 6.63
N TYR A 149 4.51 14.12 7.11
CA TYR A 149 5.39 13.70 8.20
C TYR A 149 6.87 13.74 7.82
N LEU A 150 7.23 13.23 6.63
CA LEU A 150 8.61 13.22 6.16
C LEU A 150 9.16 14.64 6.02
N ASP A 151 8.40 15.54 5.39
CA ASP A 151 8.73 16.94 5.23
C ASP A 151 8.87 17.67 6.59
N GLY A 152 7.99 17.33 7.55
CA GLY A 152 8.08 17.83 8.92
C GLY A 152 9.38 17.41 9.61
N THR A 153 9.75 16.13 9.46
CA THR A 153 10.94 15.53 10.06
C THR A 153 12.22 16.10 9.46
N GLU A 154 12.33 16.17 8.13
CA GLU A 154 13.52 16.74 7.46
C GLU A 154 13.72 18.22 7.78
N ARG A 155 12.65 18.99 7.99
CA ARG A 155 12.75 20.39 8.44
C ARG A 155 13.32 20.52 9.86
N MET A 156 12.95 19.62 10.78
CA MET A 156 13.47 19.63 12.15
C MET A 156 14.97 19.28 12.19
N VAL A 157 15.39 18.23 11.47
CA VAL A 157 16.80 17.82 11.41
C VAL A 157 17.69 18.94 10.85
N ARG A 158 17.26 19.63 9.78
CA ARG A 158 18.02 20.76 9.20
C ARG A 158 18.14 21.96 10.13
N ILE A 159 17.20 22.16 11.06
CA ILE A 159 17.27 23.23 12.06
C ILE A 159 18.29 22.85 13.15
N ASP A 160 18.29 21.60 13.60
CA ASP A 160 19.23 21.11 14.62
C ASP A 160 20.69 21.10 14.12
N GLU A 161 20.92 20.81 12.84
CA GLU A 161 22.27 20.83 12.23
C GLU A 161 22.81 22.24 11.93
N ASN A 162 21.93 23.22 11.68
CA ASN A 162 22.33 24.60 11.35
C ASN A 162 22.41 25.55 12.56
N GLY A 163 22.34 25.02 13.78
CA GLY A 163 22.57 25.76 15.02
C GLY A 163 21.30 26.32 15.62
N GLY A 164 20.90 25.71 16.74
CA GLY A 164 20.13 26.41 17.76
C GLY A 164 20.91 27.65 18.21
N ILE A 165 20.27 28.82 18.08
CA ILE A 165 20.68 30.07 18.72
C ILE A 165 20.11 30.08 20.14
#